data_AF-A0AAD9DAZ1-F1
#
_entry.id   AF-A0AAD9DAZ1-F1
#
_cell.length_a   1.000
_cell.length_b   1.000
_cell.length_c   1.000
_cell.angle_alpha   90.00
_cell.angle_beta   90.00
_cell.angle_gamma   90.00
#
_symmetry.space_group_name_H-M   'P 1'
#
loop_
_entity.id
_entity.type
_entity.pdbx_description
1 polymer ?
#
loop_
_entity_poly.entity_id
_entity_poly.type
_entity_poly.pdbx_seq_one_letter_code
_entity_poly.pdbx_strand_id
1 'polypeptide(L)'
;MSSSPNHDGTSVKRRKGNDGAVVGFLSSWMGYFTGRRDDNAQHMLARNEQMMERMEERMSKMEDKLESLDDRADEERHEKGSEELTGGEEEYSSEGGSDSDEESEESNYNSDDEHERKGRSLHAYQEMVFANRNDWTYSAKNPTAGDFDINSSEYEVLDIINLVVSIKNCTIKMKRGEYHHEGEASLHMRGDVHSDLQGVLLGPCDFDDFDREPVRYISALRPHWAQFARALDDFGLILDVMPDDAESCFQISQIQLPVTVFMMIVKSLSGKLFRHYKFRNNDFGAYGIRALIDLMDSNPELRSLTLSSNRIDDDDVVEFLRSMANHPSLTKVNIDCCFEGRSTKYCMLNGLIRVNTLAEISMSNNDLSFVACGHTQSLSDSLASNTALERLDLRGNNLNDEDAASIATALQTNSTLKYLQLEGNDFTEIGGEYFGAALRTNNTLEHLFLENDVMDATFSALFDDSSLNSAADSNHICYIDRRFYDRNEEGDPTGNRQRKIYNVLATRNKTMSNVQHFDDIEINLLPEMLAAVQHYANTPVSELQFRYLANNEVNALSIVYEFMRKWDKSLSQFHREQ
;
A
#
# COMPACT_ATOMS: atom_id res chain seq x y z
N MET A 1 -40.98 -40.20 34.40
CA MET A 1 -40.93 -39.35 35.62
C MET A 1 -39.49 -39.29 36.09
N SER A 2 -39.02 -38.07 36.43
CA SER A 2 -37.72 -37.69 37.05
C SER A 2 -36.46 -38.09 36.28
N SER A 3 -35.40 -37.29 36.11
CA SER A 3 -34.89 -36.11 36.83
C SER A 3 -33.72 -35.50 36.02
N SER A 4 -33.54 -34.17 36.09
CA SER A 4 -32.31 -33.43 35.67
C SER A 4 -31.09 -33.82 36.56
N PRO A 5 -29.80 -33.47 36.25
CA PRO A 5 -29.32 -32.07 36.26
C PRO A 5 -28.08 -31.67 35.40
N ASN A 6 -27.92 -30.34 35.27
CA ASN A 6 -26.69 -29.51 35.19
C ASN A 6 -25.71 -29.57 34.00
N HIS A 7 -25.48 -28.39 33.39
CA HIS A 7 -24.14 -27.79 33.39
C HIS A 7 -24.15 -26.25 33.22
N ASP A 8 -23.41 -25.58 34.11
CA ASP A 8 -22.74 -24.27 33.98
C ASP A 8 -22.11 -24.09 32.58
N GLY A 9 -21.97 -22.93 31.95
CA GLY A 9 -21.63 -21.61 32.51
C GLY A 9 -20.29 -21.15 31.92
N THR A 10 -20.30 -20.61 30.69
CA THR A 10 -19.18 -19.82 30.15
C THR A 10 -19.72 -18.56 29.47
N SER A 11 -19.42 -17.43 30.08
CA SER A 11 -19.73 -16.08 29.64
C SER A 11 -18.91 -15.68 28.42
N VAL A 12 -19.56 -15.31 27.31
CA VAL A 12 -18.96 -14.47 26.27
C VAL A 12 -19.59 -13.08 26.38
N LYS A 13 -18.76 -12.09 26.70
CA LYS A 13 -19.11 -10.66 26.71
C LYS A 13 -19.56 -10.24 25.31
N ARG A 14 -20.87 -10.12 25.08
CA ARG A 14 -21.41 -9.40 23.92
C ARG A 14 -21.11 -7.91 24.09
N ARG A 15 -20.31 -7.34 23.19
CA ARG A 15 -20.21 -5.89 22.97
C ARG A 15 -21.62 -5.36 22.67
N LYS A 16 -22.13 -4.49 23.52
CA LYS A 16 -23.32 -3.68 23.24
C LYS A 16 -22.91 -2.58 22.27
N GLY A 17 -23.37 -2.65 21.02
CA GLY A 17 -23.21 -1.60 20.02
C GLY A 17 -24.51 -1.45 19.23
N ASN A 18 -25.04 -0.23 19.21
CA ASN A 18 -26.08 0.32 18.33
C ASN A 18 -27.49 -0.30 18.16
N ASP A 19 -27.79 -1.50 18.65
CA ASP A 19 -29.15 -2.07 18.46
C ASP A 19 -30.27 -1.25 19.14
N GLY A 20 -29.95 -0.49 20.19
CA GLY A 20 -30.94 0.30 20.96
C GLY A 20 -31.44 1.57 20.27
N ALA A 21 -30.66 2.16 19.35
CA ALA A 21 -31.03 3.41 18.69
C ALA A 21 -32.04 3.18 17.55
N VAL A 22 -31.89 2.08 16.81
CA VAL A 22 -32.77 1.72 15.68
C VAL A 22 -34.16 1.30 16.16
N VAL A 23 -34.24 0.55 17.26
CA VAL A 23 -35.51 0.15 17.89
C VAL A 23 -36.23 1.34 18.53
N GLY A 24 -35.49 2.27 19.14
CA GLY A 24 -36.03 3.52 19.68
C GLY A 24 -36.62 4.45 18.61
N PHE A 25 -36.01 4.48 17.41
CA PHE A 25 -36.48 5.30 16.30
C PHE A 25 -37.75 4.71 15.66
N LEU A 26 -37.81 3.40 15.41
CA LEU A 26 -38.99 2.74 14.85
C LEU A 26 -40.21 2.84 15.78
N SER A 27 -40.01 2.75 17.09
CA SER A 27 -41.09 2.90 18.09
C SER A 27 -41.55 4.35 18.27
N SER A 28 -40.62 5.32 18.24
CA SER A 28 -40.96 6.75 18.24
C SER A 28 -41.66 7.20 16.96
N TRP A 29 -41.37 6.57 15.82
CA TRP A 29 -41.91 6.94 14.52
C TRP A 29 -43.22 6.22 14.17
N MET A 30 -43.40 4.95 14.57
CA MET A 30 -44.69 4.25 14.43
C MET A 30 -45.78 4.75 15.38
N GLY A 31 -45.41 5.29 16.55
CA GLY A 31 -46.36 5.94 17.46
C GLY A 31 -47.08 7.15 16.85
N TYR A 32 -46.51 7.77 15.82
CA TYR A 32 -47.07 8.95 15.15
C TYR A 32 -48.19 8.64 14.14
N PHE A 33 -48.34 7.39 13.67
CA PHE A 33 -49.25 7.06 12.56
C PHE A 33 -50.53 6.32 12.95
N THR A 34 -50.74 5.99 14.23
CA THR A 34 -51.91 5.19 14.66
C THR A 34 -53.06 5.98 15.28
N GLY A 35 -53.06 7.32 15.29
CA GLY A 35 -54.08 8.06 16.04
C GLY A 35 -54.44 9.47 15.55
N ARG A 36 -55.53 9.53 14.77
CA ARG A 36 -56.40 10.69 14.46
C ARG A 36 -55.91 11.71 13.43
N ARG A 37 -56.70 11.76 12.35
CA ARG A 37 -56.57 12.49 11.10
C ARG A 37 -56.69 14.02 11.23
N ASP A 38 -55.94 14.67 10.34
CA ASP A 38 -56.15 15.92 9.61
C ASP A 38 -56.01 17.31 10.27
N ASP A 39 -56.24 17.53 11.56
CA ASP A 39 -56.17 18.91 12.11
C ASP A 39 -54.78 19.32 12.65
N ASN A 40 -53.96 18.36 13.10
CA ASN A 40 -52.64 18.66 13.67
C ASN A 40 -51.54 18.87 12.63
N ALA A 41 -51.71 18.35 11.40
CA ALA A 41 -50.72 18.51 10.33
C ALA A 41 -50.67 19.96 9.81
N GLN A 42 -51.83 20.61 9.67
CA GLN A 42 -51.91 22.03 9.31
C GLN A 42 -51.39 22.93 10.44
N HIS A 43 -51.67 22.57 11.69
CA HIS A 43 -51.18 23.34 12.84
C HIS A 43 -49.67 23.18 13.10
N MET A 44 -49.07 22.05 12.69
CA MET A 44 -47.62 21.85 12.70
C MET A 44 -46.90 22.46 11.49
N LEU A 45 -47.51 22.45 10.30
CA LEU A 45 -46.99 23.20 9.13
C LEU A 45 -46.92 24.69 9.42
N ALA A 46 -47.99 25.28 9.99
CA ALA A 46 -48.00 26.69 10.40
C ALA A 46 -46.98 26.99 11.52
N ARG A 47 -46.73 26.03 12.42
CA ARG A 47 -45.74 26.18 13.50
C ARG A 47 -44.30 26.06 12.98
N ASN A 48 -44.06 25.24 11.96
CA ASN A 48 -42.76 25.08 11.31
C ASN A 48 -42.45 26.28 10.39
N GLU A 49 -43.44 26.83 9.68
CA GLU A 49 -43.29 28.09 8.94
C GLU A 49 -42.92 29.26 9.87
N GLN A 50 -43.62 29.41 11.01
CA GLN A 50 -43.26 30.43 12.02
C GLN A 50 -41.90 30.18 12.71
N MET A 51 -41.39 28.96 12.69
CA MET A 51 -40.07 28.63 13.22
C MET A 51 -38.98 28.96 12.19
N MET A 52 -39.24 28.71 10.90
CA MET A 52 -38.37 29.09 9.79
C MET A 52 -38.27 30.61 9.65
N GLU A 53 -39.38 31.36 9.71
CA GLU A 53 -39.36 32.83 9.72
C GLU A 53 -38.51 33.39 10.88
N ARG A 54 -38.62 32.79 12.08
CA ARG A 54 -37.80 33.19 13.24
C ARG A 54 -36.33 32.79 13.12
N MET A 55 -36.03 31.75 12.35
CA MET A 55 -34.66 31.35 12.02
C MET A 55 -34.05 32.29 10.98
N GLU A 56 -34.79 32.65 9.94
CA GLU A 56 -34.38 33.62 8.93
C GLU A 56 -34.15 35.01 9.53
N GLU A 57 -35.04 35.48 10.41
CA GLU A 57 -34.86 36.76 11.12
C GLU A 57 -33.64 36.73 12.07
N ARG A 58 -33.29 35.55 12.59
CA ARG A 58 -32.09 35.36 13.41
C ARG A 58 -30.82 35.27 12.58
N MET A 59 -30.85 34.66 11.40
CA MET A 59 -29.72 34.60 10.49
C MET A 59 -29.42 35.98 9.91
N SER A 60 -30.44 36.73 9.50
CA SER A 60 -30.29 38.13 9.04
C SER A 60 -29.70 39.03 10.14
N LYS A 61 -30.16 38.92 11.40
CA LYS A 61 -29.55 39.66 12.53
C LYS A 61 -28.13 39.20 12.87
N MET A 62 -27.71 38.01 12.44
CA MET A 62 -26.37 37.48 12.65
C MET A 62 -25.43 37.93 11.53
N GLU A 63 -25.93 38.02 10.29
CA GLU A 63 -25.26 38.61 9.14
C GLU A 63 -25.00 40.11 9.35
N ASP A 64 -26.00 40.89 9.78
CA ASP A 64 -25.82 42.31 10.14
C ASP A 64 -24.76 42.50 11.24
N LYS A 65 -24.63 41.51 12.14
CA LYS A 65 -23.66 41.54 13.25
C LYS A 65 -22.27 41.16 12.79
N LEU A 66 -22.14 40.27 11.80
CA LEU A 66 -20.88 39.92 11.15
C LEU A 66 -20.37 41.09 10.30
N GLU A 67 -21.24 41.77 9.57
CA GLU A 67 -20.89 42.98 8.81
C GLU A 67 -20.38 44.10 9.74
N SER A 68 -21.04 44.30 10.90
CA SER A 68 -20.56 45.27 11.91
C SER A 68 -19.25 44.88 12.61
N LEU A 69 -18.85 43.61 12.55
CA LEU A 69 -17.59 43.12 13.12
C LEU A 69 -16.44 43.23 12.12
N ASP A 70 -16.71 43.07 10.82
CA ASP A 70 -15.73 43.33 9.75
C ASP A 70 -15.40 44.84 9.65
N ASP A 71 -16.40 45.71 9.73
CA ASP A 71 -16.18 47.17 9.77
C ASP A 71 -15.31 47.59 10.97
N ARG A 72 -15.44 46.89 12.12
CA ARG A 72 -14.65 47.14 13.33
C ARG A 72 -13.23 46.56 13.26
N ALA A 73 -13.05 45.49 12.50
CA ALA A 73 -11.74 44.88 12.26
C ALA A 73 -10.89 45.73 11.29
N ASP A 74 -11.52 46.44 10.37
CA ASP A 74 -10.85 47.37 9.46
C ASP A 74 -10.46 48.69 10.15
N GLU A 75 -11.23 49.18 11.13
CA GLU A 75 -10.83 50.31 11.98
C GLU A 75 -9.63 49.97 12.88
N GLU A 76 -9.58 48.78 13.49
CA GLU A 76 -8.45 48.34 14.34
C GLU A 76 -7.15 48.06 13.54
N ARG A 77 -7.25 47.73 12.25
CA ARG A 77 -6.08 47.57 11.35
C ARG A 77 -5.46 48.91 10.95
N HIS A 78 -6.24 49.98 10.92
CA HIS A 78 -5.71 51.33 10.65
C HIS A 78 -5.05 51.97 11.87
N GLU A 79 -5.39 51.55 13.10
CA GLU A 79 -4.78 52.08 14.34
C GLU A 79 -3.45 51.40 14.72
N LYS A 80 -3.21 50.14 14.30
CA LYS A 80 -1.98 49.38 14.61
C LYS A 80 -0.83 49.53 13.60
N GLY A 81 -1.02 50.32 12.54
CA GLY A 81 0.01 50.58 11.52
C GLY A 81 1.08 51.61 11.90
N SER A 82 1.02 52.16 13.11
CA SER A 82 1.87 53.27 13.52
C SER A 82 2.42 53.11 14.94
N GLU A 83 3.06 51.99 15.27
CA GLU A 83 3.96 51.89 16.43
C GLU A 83 4.73 50.56 16.40
N GLU A 84 5.91 50.53 15.76
CA GLU A 84 7.00 49.63 16.17
C GLU A 84 8.33 50.04 15.50
N LEU A 85 9.07 50.90 16.19
CA LEU A 85 10.53 51.02 16.09
C LEU A 85 11.04 51.22 17.52
N THR A 86 11.69 50.21 18.09
CA THR A 86 12.98 50.28 18.82
C THR A 86 13.18 49.09 19.77
N GLY A 87 14.20 48.27 19.46
CA GLY A 87 15.33 48.00 20.35
C GLY A 87 15.18 47.04 21.55
N GLY A 88 16.19 46.16 21.70
CA GLY A 88 16.71 45.79 23.02
C GLY A 88 17.07 44.32 23.22
N GLU A 89 18.37 44.01 23.12
CA GLU A 89 19.04 42.80 23.62
C GLU A 89 19.03 42.74 25.17
N GLU A 90 19.13 41.55 25.80
CA GLU A 90 20.11 41.25 26.87
C GLU A 90 20.06 39.79 27.41
N GLU A 91 21.17 39.40 28.06
CA GLU A 91 21.72 38.08 28.44
C GLU A 91 21.25 37.47 29.79
N TYR A 92 21.80 36.26 30.07
CA TYR A 92 22.01 35.55 31.36
C TYR A 92 20.79 34.79 31.95
N SER A 93 20.88 33.62 32.60
CA SER A 93 21.98 32.80 33.14
C SER A 93 21.44 31.40 33.57
N SER A 94 22.37 30.47 33.82
CA SER A 94 22.25 29.10 34.34
C SER A 94 21.59 28.94 35.72
N GLU A 95 21.02 27.76 36.01
CA GLU A 95 21.22 27.03 37.27
C GLU A 95 20.76 25.56 37.15
N GLY A 96 21.47 24.65 37.83
CA GLY A 96 21.31 23.19 37.74
C GLY A 96 20.51 22.57 38.88
N GLY A 97 20.40 21.23 38.84
CA GLY A 97 19.87 20.40 39.92
C GLY A 97 20.20 18.93 39.68
N SER A 98 20.87 18.32 40.65
CA SER A 98 21.24 16.90 40.76
C SER A 98 20.21 16.10 41.57
N ASP A 99 20.36 14.76 41.54
CA ASP A 99 20.05 13.74 42.58
C ASP A 99 19.38 12.51 41.90
N SER A 100 20.11 11.40 41.66
CA SER A 100 20.30 10.19 42.53
C SER A 100 19.00 9.37 42.73
N ASP A 101 18.92 8.02 42.75
CA ASP A 101 19.86 6.91 42.82
C ASP A 101 19.11 5.57 42.53
N GLU A 102 19.89 4.51 42.28
CA GLU A 102 19.71 3.09 42.68
C GLU A 102 18.86 2.05 41.87
N GLU A 103 19.64 1.03 41.42
CA GLU A 103 19.43 -0.43 41.48
C GLU A 103 18.49 -1.17 40.51
N SER A 104 19.10 -1.91 39.57
CA SER A 104 18.83 -3.35 39.38
C SER A 104 19.98 -4.03 38.61
N GLU A 105 20.85 -4.72 39.35
CA GLU A 105 21.79 -5.71 38.81
C GLU A 105 21.07 -7.06 38.70
N GLU A 106 20.95 -7.60 37.48
CA GLU A 106 21.08 -9.04 37.13
C GLU A 106 20.51 -9.31 35.72
N SER A 107 21.29 -9.02 34.67
CA SER A 107 21.34 -9.78 33.41
C SER A 107 22.40 -9.23 32.45
N ASN A 108 23.61 -8.93 32.95
CA ASN A 108 24.59 -8.15 32.18
C ASN A 108 25.85 -8.94 31.80
N TYR A 109 25.68 -10.10 31.14
CA TYR A 109 26.83 -10.80 30.52
C TYR A 109 26.81 -10.76 28.99
N ASN A 110 25.73 -10.29 28.36
CA ASN A 110 25.68 -10.05 26.91
C ASN A 110 25.60 -8.56 26.55
N SER A 111 25.07 -7.70 27.43
CA SER A 111 24.87 -6.28 27.10
C SER A 111 26.16 -5.47 27.23
N ASP A 112 27.06 -5.82 28.16
CA ASP A 112 28.39 -5.20 28.27
C ASP A 112 29.25 -5.49 27.03
N ASP A 113 29.25 -6.71 26.50
CA ASP A 113 30.00 -7.08 25.28
C ASP A 113 29.43 -6.39 24.03
N GLU A 114 28.10 -6.25 23.93
CA GLU A 114 27.45 -5.58 22.81
C GLU A 114 27.61 -4.06 22.86
N HIS A 115 27.52 -3.46 24.05
CA HIS A 115 27.84 -2.05 24.29
C HIS A 115 29.33 -1.76 24.04
N GLU A 116 30.23 -2.65 24.45
CA GLU A 116 31.66 -2.49 24.18
C GLU A 116 31.96 -2.66 22.68
N ARG A 117 31.28 -3.59 21.98
CA ARG A 117 31.37 -3.74 20.52
C ARG A 117 30.86 -2.49 19.80
N LYS A 118 29.66 -2.00 20.12
CA LYS A 118 29.10 -0.76 19.56
C LYS A 118 29.99 0.44 19.87
N GLY A 119 30.55 0.52 21.09
CA GLY A 119 31.51 1.55 21.48
C GLY A 119 32.81 1.53 20.67
N ARG A 120 33.36 0.33 20.40
CA ARG A 120 34.54 0.15 19.53
C ARG A 120 34.22 0.51 18.08
N SER A 121 33.07 0.08 17.54
CA SER A 121 32.63 0.45 16.18
C SER A 121 32.42 1.96 16.04
N LEU A 122 31.83 2.62 17.05
CA LEU A 122 31.65 4.07 17.06
C LEU A 122 32.99 4.82 17.07
N HIS A 123 33.96 4.34 17.86
CA HIS A 123 35.30 4.93 17.88
C HIS A 123 36.01 4.77 16.53
N ALA A 124 35.99 3.57 15.95
CA ALA A 124 36.58 3.31 14.64
C ALA A 124 35.91 4.14 13.52
N TYR A 125 34.59 4.31 13.58
CA TYR A 125 33.85 5.21 12.70
C TYR A 125 34.33 6.66 12.83
N GLN A 126 34.46 7.19 14.05
CA GLN A 126 34.93 8.56 14.29
C GLN A 126 36.36 8.77 13.79
N GLU A 127 37.26 7.80 14.02
CA GLU A 127 38.64 7.84 13.50
C GLU A 127 38.66 7.86 11.97
N MET A 128 37.85 7.02 11.32
CA MET A 128 37.71 6.97 9.87
C MET A 128 37.23 8.33 9.32
N VAL A 129 36.18 8.93 9.89
CA VAL A 129 35.68 10.24 9.47
C VAL A 129 36.75 11.33 9.65
N PHE A 130 37.46 11.32 10.78
CA PHE A 130 38.51 12.30 11.07
C PHE A 130 39.68 12.21 10.09
N ALA A 131 40.17 10.99 9.82
CA ALA A 131 41.25 10.75 8.86
C ALA A 131 40.85 11.18 7.45
N ASN A 132 39.64 10.82 7.01
CA ASN A 132 39.15 11.16 5.68
C ASN A 132 38.91 12.66 5.49
N ARG A 133 38.49 13.39 6.54
CA ARG A 133 38.23 14.83 6.45
C ARG A 133 39.50 15.65 6.19
N ASN A 134 40.65 15.20 6.68
CA ASN A 134 41.90 15.94 6.61
C ASN A 134 42.81 15.48 5.46
N ASP A 135 42.84 14.17 5.17
CA ASP A 135 43.89 13.60 4.32
C ASP A 135 43.38 12.94 3.02
N TRP A 136 42.08 12.65 2.92
CA TRP A 136 41.53 11.97 1.74
C TRP A 136 40.99 12.94 0.69
N THR A 137 41.32 12.70 -0.58
CA THR A 137 40.78 13.47 -1.71
C THR A 137 40.38 12.54 -2.86
N TYR A 138 39.32 12.91 -3.57
CA TYR A 138 38.86 12.17 -4.74
C TYR A 138 39.81 12.40 -5.92
N SER A 139 40.54 11.36 -6.35
CA SER A 139 41.64 11.50 -7.31
C SER A 139 41.30 11.11 -8.75
N ALA A 140 40.14 10.48 -8.99
CA ALA A 140 39.79 10.00 -10.33
C ALA A 140 39.47 11.19 -11.23
N LYS A 141 40.06 11.17 -12.42
CA LYS A 141 39.91 12.23 -13.42
C LYS A 141 38.67 11.97 -14.25
N ASN A 142 37.90 13.02 -14.52
CA ASN A 142 36.75 12.95 -15.41
C ASN A 142 37.17 12.42 -16.81
N PRO A 143 36.29 11.69 -17.49
CA PRO A 143 36.48 11.31 -18.90
C PRO A 143 36.74 12.55 -19.77
N THR A 144 37.58 12.37 -20.77
CA THR A 144 37.92 13.35 -21.79
C THR A 144 37.32 12.95 -23.14
N ALA A 145 37.31 13.86 -24.11
CA ALA A 145 36.74 13.57 -25.45
C ALA A 145 37.35 12.32 -26.12
N GLY A 146 38.60 11.96 -25.79
CA GLY A 146 39.25 10.76 -26.33
C GLY A 146 38.81 9.44 -25.70
N ASP A 147 38.01 9.47 -24.63
CA ASP A 147 37.50 8.28 -23.94
C ASP A 147 36.15 7.79 -24.50
N PHE A 148 35.53 8.57 -25.38
CA PHE A 148 34.24 8.27 -26.02
C PHE A 148 34.44 7.75 -27.45
N ASP A 149 33.52 6.90 -27.92
CA ASP A 149 33.54 6.45 -29.33
C ASP A 149 33.16 7.62 -30.24
N ILE A 150 33.70 7.62 -31.47
CA ILE A 150 33.41 8.63 -32.50
C ILE A 150 31.91 8.70 -32.81
N ASN A 151 31.20 7.58 -32.62
CA ASN A 151 29.76 7.48 -32.84
C ASN A 151 28.91 7.72 -31.58
N SER A 152 29.53 8.02 -30.42
CA SER A 152 28.77 8.29 -29.19
C SER A 152 27.89 9.53 -29.37
N SER A 153 26.61 9.40 -29.02
CA SER A 153 25.67 10.52 -29.06
C SER A 153 25.94 11.52 -27.93
N GLU A 154 25.49 12.77 -28.08
CA GLU A 154 25.59 13.78 -27.01
C GLU A 154 24.86 13.35 -25.74
N TYR A 155 23.75 12.61 -25.87
CA TYR A 155 23.00 12.06 -24.74
C TYR A 155 23.79 10.99 -23.98
N GLU A 156 24.43 10.06 -24.70
CA GLU A 156 25.30 9.03 -24.07
C GLU A 156 26.47 9.67 -23.31
N VAL A 157 27.10 10.69 -23.89
CA VAL A 157 28.18 11.44 -23.24
C VAL A 157 27.68 12.12 -21.96
N LEU A 158 26.51 12.77 -22.02
CA LEU A 158 25.91 13.44 -20.87
C LEU A 158 25.55 12.45 -19.75
N ASP A 159 24.95 11.31 -20.08
CA ASP A 159 24.62 10.27 -19.11
C ASP A 159 25.86 9.72 -18.40
N ILE A 160 26.95 9.49 -19.14
CA ILE A 160 28.23 9.06 -18.55
C ILE A 160 28.81 10.14 -17.63
N ILE A 161 28.75 11.42 -18.02
CA ILE A 161 29.23 12.52 -17.17
C ILE A 161 28.39 12.61 -15.89
N ASN A 162 27.07 12.49 -15.99
CA ASN A 162 26.17 12.49 -14.84
C ASN A 162 26.43 11.29 -13.91
N LEU A 163 26.74 10.12 -14.48
CA LEU A 163 27.16 8.94 -13.74
C LEU A 163 28.47 9.18 -12.97
N VAL A 164 29.47 9.80 -13.60
CA VAL A 164 30.74 10.16 -12.93
C VAL A 164 30.50 11.07 -11.74
N VAL A 165 29.65 12.09 -11.90
CA VAL A 165 29.28 13.01 -10.81
C VAL A 165 28.59 12.24 -9.69
N SER A 166 27.66 11.33 -10.02
CA SER A 166 26.92 10.52 -9.06
C SER A 166 27.83 9.58 -8.27
N ILE A 167 28.72 8.83 -8.95
CA ILE A 167 29.71 7.96 -8.30
C ILE A 167 30.62 8.78 -7.38
N LYS A 168 31.10 9.94 -7.86
CA LYS A 168 31.97 10.83 -7.08
C LYS A 168 31.27 11.33 -5.82
N ASN A 169 30.05 11.85 -5.95
CA ASN A 169 29.29 12.37 -4.81
C ASN A 169 29.00 11.27 -3.78
N CYS A 170 28.58 10.09 -4.24
CA CYS A 170 28.35 8.94 -3.37
C CYS A 170 29.63 8.48 -2.67
N THR A 171 30.76 8.42 -3.38
CA THR A 171 32.08 8.09 -2.80
C THR A 171 32.48 9.10 -1.71
N ILE A 172 32.30 10.40 -1.97
CA ILE A 172 32.64 11.46 -1.02
C ILE A 172 31.74 11.38 0.22
N LYS A 173 30.43 11.18 0.05
CA LYS A 173 29.49 11.00 1.17
C LYS A 173 29.94 9.84 2.06
N MET A 174 30.16 8.65 1.49
CA MET A 174 30.65 7.48 2.24
C MET A 174 31.94 7.78 3.02
N LYS A 175 32.92 8.43 2.38
CA LYS A 175 34.18 8.79 3.05
C LYS A 175 34.01 9.81 4.18
N ARG A 176 32.97 10.64 4.12
CA ARG A 176 32.61 11.60 5.18
C ARG A 176 31.78 11.00 6.32
N GLY A 177 31.41 9.72 6.22
CA GLY A 177 30.47 9.11 7.17
C GLY A 177 29.00 9.41 6.86
N GLU A 178 28.71 9.98 5.69
CA GLU A 178 27.37 10.36 5.25
C GLU A 178 26.78 9.30 4.30
N TYR A 179 25.45 9.21 4.25
CA TYR A 179 24.71 8.31 3.37
C TYR A 179 23.43 8.98 2.81
N HIS A 180 22.76 8.33 1.87
CA HIS A 180 21.55 8.86 1.22
C HIS A 180 20.29 8.43 1.96
N HIS A 181 19.24 9.27 1.88
CA HIS A 181 17.86 8.94 2.22
C HIS A 181 17.03 8.90 0.93
N GLU A 182 16.20 7.87 0.74
CA GLU A 182 15.42 7.69 -0.50
C GLU A 182 14.45 8.87 -0.77
N GLY A 183 13.96 9.53 0.29
CA GLY A 183 13.12 10.75 0.20
C GLY A 183 13.81 12.00 -0.37
N GLU A 184 15.16 12.03 -0.46
CA GLU A 184 15.87 13.11 -1.17
C GLU A 184 15.84 12.90 -2.71
N ALA A 185 15.39 11.73 -3.19
CA ALA A 185 15.48 11.31 -4.57
C ALA A 185 14.14 11.23 -5.34
N SER A 186 12.99 11.36 -4.67
CA SER A 186 11.67 11.14 -5.31
C SER A 186 10.67 12.27 -5.06
N LEU A 187 10.39 13.04 -6.12
CA LEU A 187 9.15 13.78 -6.31
C LEU A 187 8.34 12.99 -7.35
N HIS A 188 7.28 12.31 -6.90
CA HIS A 188 6.04 11.89 -7.62
C HIS A 188 5.68 10.39 -7.53
N MET A 189 4.62 10.16 -6.75
CA MET A 189 3.49 9.22 -6.93
C MET A 189 3.61 7.74 -6.49
N ARG A 190 2.92 7.49 -5.36
CA ARG A 190 2.08 6.34 -4.96
C ARG A 190 2.54 4.94 -5.37
N GLY A 191 3.27 4.30 -4.45
CA GLY A 191 3.60 2.89 -4.53
C GLY A 191 4.30 2.28 -3.31
N ASP A 192 4.81 3.07 -2.36
CA ASP A 192 5.08 2.68 -0.96
C ASP A 192 5.40 3.98 -0.22
N VAL A 193 4.58 4.41 0.74
CA VAL A 193 4.65 5.78 1.31
C VAL A 193 5.73 5.93 2.40
N HIS A 194 6.55 4.91 2.67
CA HIS A 194 7.53 4.94 3.76
C HIS A 194 8.84 4.22 3.46
N SER A 195 9.47 4.51 2.32
CA SER A 195 10.81 3.98 2.12
C SER A 195 11.84 4.90 2.79
N ASP A 196 11.95 4.78 4.13
CA ASP A 196 13.02 5.39 4.94
C ASP A 196 14.38 4.70 4.70
N LEU A 197 14.60 4.21 3.47
CA LEU A 197 15.81 3.50 3.11
C LEU A 197 17.01 4.42 3.17
N GLN A 198 18.05 3.91 3.81
CA GLN A 198 19.26 4.65 4.12
C GLN A 198 20.47 3.91 3.61
N GLY A 199 21.36 4.57 2.88
CA GLY A 199 22.63 3.94 2.50
C GLY A 199 23.24 4.45 1.21
N VAL A 200 23.61 3.50 0.35
CA VAL A 200 24.40 3.74 -0.86
C VAL A 200 23.49 3.59 -2.06
N LEU A 201 23.02 4.70 -2.61
CA LEU A 201 22.08 4.72 -3.72
C LEU A 201 22.75 5.32 -4.97
N LEU A 202 22.85 4.53 -6.05
CA LEU A 202 23.34 4.96 -7.35
C LEU A 202 22.31 4.66 -8.44
N GLY A 203 22.05 5.67 -9.28
CA GLY A 203 21.03 5.58 -10.33
C GLY A 203 19.61 5.89 -9.82
N PRO A 204 18.62 5.90 -10.71
CA PRO A 204 17.24 6.22 -10.37
C PRO A 204 16.63 5.19 -9.40
N CYS A 205 15.82 5.69 -8.46
CA CYS A 205 15.12 4.87 -7.47
C CYS A 205 13.78 4.31 -7.99
N ASP A 206 13.08 5.06 -8.87
CA ASP A 206 11.65 4.85 -9.16
C ASP A 206 11.29 4.82 -10.67
N PHE A 207 12.09 4.18 -11.53
CA PHE A 207 11.73 4.10 -12.95
C PHE A 207 11.32 2.67 -13.37
N ASP A 208 10.02 2.54 -13.68
CA ASP A 208 9.41 1.45 -14.48
C ASP A 208 9.64 1.64 -15.99
N ASP A 209 10.58 2.50 -16.40
CA ASP A 209 10.95 2.66 -17.81
C ASP A 209 11.87 1.50 -18.23
N PHE A 210 11.24 0.34 -18.43
CA PHE A 210 11.89 -0.90 -18.87
C PHE A 210 12.56 -0.76 -20.25
N ASP A 211 12.24 0.30 -21.01
CA ASP A 211 12.75 0.53 -22.35
C ASP A 211 14.06 1.35 -22.38
N ARG A 212 14.48 1.94 -21.26
CA ARG A 212 15.73 2.71 -21.22
C ARG A 212 16.94 1.77 -21.18
N GLU A 213 17.84 1.90 -22.16
CA GLU A 213 19.14 1.22 -22.11
C GLU A 213 19.97 1.72 -20.91
N PRO A 214 20.66 0.83 -20.18
CA PRO A 214 21.51 1.23 -19.07
C PRO A 214 22.67 2.10 -19.56
N VAL A 215 23.15 3.01 -18.70
CA VAL A 215 24.30 3.86 -19.00
C VAL A 215 25.51 2.97 -19.29
N ARG A 216 26.02 3.05 -20.52
CA ARG A 216 27.11 2.19 -21.02
C ARG A 216 28.40 2.43 -20.26
N TYR A 217 29.13 1.35 -20.06
CA TYR A 217 30.44 1.42 -19.42
C TYR A 217 31.52 1.91 -20.40
N ILE A 218 32.32 2.88 -19.95
CA ILE A 218 33.59 3.25 -20.59
C ILE A 218 34.77 2.98 -19.66
N SER A 219 35.94 2.65 -20.22
CA SER A 219 37.13 2.28 -19.45
C SER A 219 37.62 3.39 -18.50
N ALA A 220 37.35 4.66 -18.83
CA ALA A 220 37.62 5.81 -17.99
C ALA A 220 36.86 5.79 -16.64
N LEU A 221 35.77 5.03 -16.51
CA LEU A 221 35.03 4.88 -15.25
C LEU A 221 35.75 3.98 -14.23
N ARG A 222 36.70 3.15 -14.65
CA ARG A 222 37.36 2.18 -13.76
C ARG A 222 37.99 2.80 -12.50
N PRO A 223 38.73 3.93 -12.58
CA PRO A 223 39.30 4.57 -11.39
C PRO A 223 38.23 5.16 -10.45
N HIS A 224 37.07 5.55 -10.99
CA HIS A 224 35.94 6.02 -10.19
C HIS A 224 35.34 4.86 -9.39
N TRP A 225 35.08 3.72 -10.04
CA TRP A 225 34.60 2.50 -9.39
C TRP A 225 35.59 1.93 -8.37
N ALA A 226 36.89 2.00 -8.64
CA ALA A 226 37.91 1.55 -7.68
C ALA A 226 37.94 2.40 -6.40
N GLN A 227 37.72 3.70 -6.50
CA GLN A 227 37.58 4.57 -5.33
C GLN A 227 36.25 4.37 -4.62
N PHE A 228 35.18 4.16 -5.37
CA PHE A 228 33.87 3.80 -4.83
C PHE A 228 33.93 2.50 -4.01
N ALA A 229 34.54 1.43 -4.55
CA ALA A 229 34.70 0.15 -3.84
C ALA A 229 35.51 0.31 -2.54
N ARG A 230 36.60 1.09 -2.55
CA ARG A 230 37.37 1.38 -1.31
C ARG A 230 36.60 2.22 -0.30
N ALA A 231 35.70 3.10 -0.74
CA ALA A 231 34.83 3.83 0.16
C ALA A 231 33.73 2.93 0.73
N LEU A 232 33.23 2.01 -0.10
CA LEU A 232 32.28 0.99 0.31
C LEU A 232 32.90 0.05 1.35
N ASP A 233 34.17 -0.33 1.22
CA ASP A 233 34.89 -1.14 2.23
C ASP A 233 34.77 -0.53 3.63
N ASP A 234 34.98 0.78 3.75
CA ASP A 234 34.88 1.53 5.02
C ASP A 234 33.42 1.72 5.48
N PHE A 235 32.45 1.65 4.56
CA PHE A 235 31.03 1.85 4.85
C PHE A 235 30.48 0.84 5.87
N GLY A 236 31.15 -0.31 6.07
CA GLY A 236 30.79 -1.25 7.13
C GLY A 236 30.76 -0.61 8.52
N LEU A 237 31.65 0.34 8.79
CA LEU A 237 31.66 1.09 10.06
C LEU A 237 30.42 1.98 10.21
N ILE A 238 29.88 2.48 9.10
CA ILE A 238 28.65 3.28 9.09
C ILE A 238 27.47 2.39 9.40
N LEU A 239 27.38 1.21 8.78
CA LEU A 239 26.33 0.23 9.06
C LEU A 239 26.30 -0.17 10.54
N ASP A 240 27.47 -0.36 11.17
CA ASP A 240 27.58 -0.70 12.59
C ASP A 240 27.03 0.37 13.55
N VAL A 241 27.01 1.64 13.13
CA VAL A 241 26.56 2.78 13.95
C VAL A 241 25.20 3.34 13.51
N MET A 242 24.61 2.80 12.44
CA MET A 242 23.25 3.13 12.04
C MET A 242 22.26 2.73 13.16
N PRO A 243 21.11 3.43 13.27
CA PRO A 243 20.04 3.01 14.17
C PRO A 243 19.61 1.56 13.92
N ASP A 244 19.29 0.81 14.97
CA ASP A 244 18.92 -0.61 14.84
C ASP A 244 17.64 -0.81 14.01
N ASP A 245 16.78 0.19 13.92
CA ASP A 245 15.57 0.23 13.09
C ASP A 245 15.81 0.75 11.66
N ALA A 246 17.02 1.21 11.33
CA ALA A 246 17.32 1.75 10.01
C ALA A 246 17.25 0.68 8.91
N GLU A 247 16.55 0.99 7.83
CA GLU A 247 16.44 0.10 6.67
C GLU A 247 17.60 0.34 5.70
N SER A 248 18.74 -0.32 5.98
CA SER A 248 19.98 -0.13 5.22
C SER A 248 19.86 -0.66 3.78
N CYS A 249 20.16 0.18 2.79
CA CYS A 249 20.00 -0.15 1.38
C CYS A 249 21.28 0.10 0.58
N PHE A 250 21.63 -0.87 -0.27
CA PHE A 250 22.61 -0.71 -1.33
C PHE A 250 21.91 -0.86 -2.68
N GLN A 251 21.97 0.19 -3.49
CA GLN A 251 21.33 0.25 -4.79
C GLN A 251 22.29 0.66 -5.90
N ILE A 252 22.24 -0.08 -7.01
CA ILE A 252 22.76 0.36 -8.30
C ILE A 252 21.69 0.08 -9.35
N SER A 253 21.26 1.12 -10.06
CA SER A 253 20.21 1.03 -11.08
C SER A 253 20.65 1.67 -12.40
N GLN A 254 20.26 1.10 -13.54
CA GLN A 254 20.41 1.68 -14.88
C GLN A 254 21.86 1.96 -15.27
N ILE A 255 22.81 1.13 -14.81
CA ILE A 255 24.24 1.31 -15.04
C ILE A 255 24.85 -0.01 -15.47
N GLN A 256 25.44 -0.05 -16.67
CA GLN A 256 26.15 -1.24 -17.11
C GLN A 256 27.39 -1.48 -16.24
N LEU A 257 27.46 -2.66 -15.63
CA LEU A 257 28.56 -3.06 -14.77
C LEU A 257 29.27 -4.30 -15.34
N PRO A 258 30.36 -4.10 -16.11
CA PRO A 258 31.15 -5.22 -16.60
C PRO A 258 31.58 -6.14 -15.46
N VAL A 259 31.64 -7.44 -15.70
CA VAL A 259 31.93 -8.46 -14.68
C VAL A 259 33.11 -8.11 -13.76
N THR A 260 34.17 -7.50 -14.29
CA THR A 260 35.34 -7.10 -13.48
C THR A 260 35.05 -5.99 -12.47
N VAL A 261 34.19 -5.04 -12.83
CA VAL A 261 33.75 -3.96 -11.94
C VAL A 261 32.70 -4.50 -10.98
N PHE A 262 31.75 -5.30 -11.47
CA PHE A 262 30.74 -5.92 -10.63
C PHE A 262 31.36 -6.78 -9.53
N MET A 263 32.28 -7.68 -9.87
CA MET A 263 32.97 -8.52 -8.88
C MET A 263 33.82 -7.71 -7.89
N MET A 264 34.38 -6.57 -8.32
CA MET A 264 35.06 -5.65 -7.41
C MET A 264 34.08 -5.06 -6.38
N ILE A 265 32.88 -4.68 -6.80
CA ILE A 265 31.82 -4.19 -5.92
C ILE A 265 31.33 -5.31 -5.00
N VAL A 266 31.02 -6.51 -5.53
CA VAL A 266 30.58 -7.67 -4.73
C VAL A 266 31.61 -8.04 -3.66
N LYS A 267 32.90 -8.03 -4.01
CA LYS A 267 33.96 -8.26 -3.03
C LYS A 267 33.92 -7.24 -1.90
N SER A 268 33.70 -5.97 -2.23
CA SER A 268 33.53 -4.92 -1.24
C SER A 268 32.21 -5.02 -0.48
N LEU A 269 31.15 -5.59 -1.05
CA LEU A 269 29.87 -5.83 -0.34
C LEU A 269 29.92 -7.03 0.62
N SER A 270 30.77 -8.01 0.35
CA SER A 270 30.88 -9.20 1.18
C SER A 270 31.16 -8.83 2.65
N GLY A 271 30.34 -9.38 3.56
CA GLY A 271 30.39 -9.07 4.99
C GLY A 271 29.73 -7.75 5.42
N LYS A 272 29.06 -7.03 4.51
CA LYS A 272 28.29 -5.82 4.83
C LYS A 272 26.80 -6.16 4.84
N LEU A 273 26.21 -6.08 6.03
CA LEU A 273 24.85 -6.53 6.32
C LEU A 273 23.81 -5.46 5.94
N PHE A 274 23.68 -5.20 4.65
CA PHE A 274 22.58 -4.37 4.15
C PHE A 274 21.26 -5.14 4.22
N ARG A 275 20.17 -4.49 4.64
CA ARG A 275 18.83 -5.10 4.69
C ARG A 275 18.17 -5.14 3.32
N HIS A 276 18.60 -4.30 2.38
CA HIS A 276 18.06 -4.23 1.03
C HIS A 276 19.18 -4.19 -0.02
N TYR A 277 19.14 -5.12 -0.96
CA TYR A 277 19.93 -5.05 -2.19
C TYR A 277 19.02 -4.77 -3.38
N LYS A 278 19.27 -3.63 -4.05
CA LYS A 278 18.53 -3.21 -5.25
C LYS A 278 19.48 -3.10 -6.44
N PHE A 279 19.44 -4.10 -7.31
CA PHE A 279 20.17 -4.10 -8.56
C PHE A 279 19.19 -4.11 -9.72
N ARG A 280 19.02 -2.98 -10.42
CA ARG A 280 18.07 -2.86 -11.52
C ARG A 280 18.75 -2.52 -12.85
N ASN A 281 18.48 -3.28 -13.90
CA ASN A 281 18.98 -3.02 -15.25
C ASN A 281 20.49 -2.70 -15.30
N ASN A 282 21.35 -3.65 -14.90
CA ASN A 282 22.79 -3.40 -14.77
C ASN A 282 23.67 -4.29 -15.64
N ASP A 283 23.11 -5.31 -16.30
CA ASP A 283 23.83 -6.17 -17.24
C ASP A 283 25.15 -6.73 -16.65
N PHE A 284 25.06 -7.43 -15.51
CA PHE A 284 26.25 -8.01 -14.85
C PHE A 284 26.84 -9.22 -15.58
N GLY A 285 26.17 -9.73 -16.63
CA GLY A 285 26.52 -10.94 -17.36
C GLY A 285 26.25 -12.25 -16.59
N ALA A 286 26.55 -13.39 -17.24
CA ALA A 286 26.18 -14.74 -16.78
C ALA A 286 26.74 -15.17 -15.40
N TYR A 287 27.80 -14.52 -14.90
CA TYR A 287 28.36 -14.82 -13.57
C TYR A 287 27.78 -13.94 -12.46
N GLY A 288 27.00 -12.91 -12.83
CA GLY A 288 26.47 -11.93 -11.89
C GLY A 288 25.51 -12.55 -10.89
N ILE A 289 24.60 -13.40 -11.35
CA ILE A 289 23.57 -14.03 -10.51
C ILE A 289 24.18 -14.93 -9.43
N ARG A 290 25.17 -15.76 -9.77
CA ARG A 290 25.86 -16.61 -8.77
C ARG A 290 26.53 -15.78 -7.68
N ALA A 291 27.19 -14.69 -8.05
CA ALA A 291 27.80 -13.79 -7.08
C ALA A 291 26.76 -13.09 -6.18
N LEU A 292 25.54 -12.85 -6.68
CA LEU A 292 24.42 -12.32 -5.89
C LEU A 292 23.83 -13.36 -4.96
N ILE A 293 23.76 -14.63 -5.37
CA ILE A 293 23.38 -15.76 -4.50
C ILE A 293 24.39 -15.87 -3.36
N ASP A 294 25.70 -15.88 -3.65
CA ASP A 294 26.74 -15.92 -2.62
C ASP A 294 26.64 -14.73 -1.65
N LEU A 295 26.33 -13.54 -2.18
CA LEU A 295 26.15 -12.34 -1.36
C LEU A 295 24.94 -12.46 -0.44
N MET A 296 23.81 -12.97 -0.95
CA MET A 296 22.60 -13.26 -0.19
C MET A 296 22.87 -14.28 0.91
N ASP A 297 23.49 -15.42 0.58
CA ASP A 297 23.83 -16.48 1.56
C ASP A 297 24.76 -15.97 2.68
N SER A 298 25.62 -15.00 2.37
CA SER A 298 26.54 -14.40 3.35
C SER A 298 25.90 -13.35 4.27
N ASN A 299 24.64 -12.95 4.02
CA ASN A 299 23.99 -11.82 4.69
C ASN A 299 22.69 -12.25 5.41
N PRO A 300 22.76 -12.70 6.67
CA PRO A 300 21.60 -13.16 7.43
C PRO A 300 20.60 -12.05 7.82
N GLU A 301 20.88 -10.78 7.51
CA GLU A 301 19.98 -9.65 7.77
C GLU A 301 19.22 -9.16 6.54
N LEU A 302 19.49 -9.75 5.35
CA LEU A 302 18.85 -9.33 4.11
C LEU A 302 17.34 -9.57 4.17
N ARG A 303 16.56 -8.50 3.96
CA ARG A 303 15.09 -8.51 3.96
C ARG A 303 14.52 -8.42 2.55
N SER A 304 15.18 -7.67 1.67
CA SER A 304 14.73 -7.46 0.28
C SER A 304 15.85 -7.65 -0.73
N LEU A 305 15.54 -8.38 -1.80
CA LEU A 305 16.39 -8.54 -2.97
C LEU A 305 15.63 -8.13 -4.23
N THR A 306 16.09 -7.10 -4.91
CA THR A 306 15.56 -6.67 -6.21
C THR A 306 16.63 -6.85 -7.27
N LEU A 307 16.34 -7.65 -8.31
CA LEU A 307 17.22 -7.94 -9.44
C LEU A 307 16.62 -7.52 -10.79
N SER A 308 15.58 -6.68 -10.81
CA SER A 308 14.80 -6.41 -12.02
C SER A 308 15.64 -6.03 -13.23
N SER A 309 15.23 -6.51 -14.41
CA SER A 309 15.95 -6.33 -15.67
C SER A 309 17.40 -6.83 -15.64
N ASN A 310 17.71 -7.86 -14.84
CA ASN A 310 18.96 -8.61 -14.95
C ASN A 310 18.67 -10.05 -15.31
N ARG A 311 19.34 -10.54 -16.35
CA ARG A 311 19.13 -11.88 -16.87
C ARG A 311 19.48 -12.96 -15.83
N ILE A 312 18.50 -13.81 -15.53
CA ILE A 312 18.64 -15.06 -14.77
C ILE A 312 18.61 -16.21 -15.77
N ASP A 313 19.69 -16.99 -15.81
CA ASP A 313 19.78 -18.18 -16.66
C ASP A 313 19.09 -19.38 -15.98
N ASP A 314 18.54 -20.29 -16.80
CA ASP A 314 17.83 -21.50 -16.36
C ASP A 314 18.65 -22.36 -15.38
N ASP A 315 19.97 -22.40 -15.55
CA ASP A 315 20.90 -23.17 -14.72
C ASP A 315 20.99 -22.64 -13.27
N ASP A 316 20.66 -21.37 -13.04
CA ASP A 316 20.78 -20.74 -11.73
C ASP A 316 19.48 -20.82 -10.89
N VAL A 317 18.33 -21.11 -11.52
CA VAL A 317 17.00 -21.12 -10.86
C VAL A 317 16.94 -22.06 -9.66
N VAL A 318 17.49 -23.28 -9.78
CA VAL A 318 17.43 -24.27 -8.70
C VAL A 318 18.26 -23.83 -7.48
N GLU A 319 19.46 -23.30 -7.72
CA GLU A 319 20.32 -22.80 -6.64
C GLU A 319 19.69 -21.57 -5.99
N PHE A 320 19.14 -20.67 -6.80
CA PHE A 320 18.53 -19.45 -6.30
C PHE A 320 17.33 -19.73 -5.41
N LEU A 321 16.43 -20.63 -5.83
CA LEU A 321 15.29 -21.08 -5.03
C LEU A 321 15.74 -21.77 -3.73
N ARG A 322 16.81 -22.58 -3.77
CA ARG A 322 17.35 -23.24 -2.58
C ARG A 322 17.88 -22.22 -1.57
N SER A 323 18.64 -21.24 -2.05
CA SER A 323 19.21 -20.19 -1.20
C SER A 323 18.08 -19.37 -0.56
N MET A 324 17.09 -18.92 -1.33
CA MET A 324 15.93 -18.18 -0.78
C MET A 324 15.10 -19.00 0.21
N ALA A 325 14.88 -20.29 -0.06
CA ALA A 325 14.11 -21.16 0.83
C ALA A 325 14.77 -21.38 2.20
N ASN A 326 16.09 -21.20 2.29
CA ASN A 326 16.87 -21.34 3.52
C ASN A 326 17.23 -19.99 4.16
N HIS A 327 16.90 -18.87 3.50
CA HIS A 327 17.31 -17.56 3.98
C HIS A 327 16.50 -17.16 5.24
N PRO A 328 17.16 -16.73 6.33
CA PRO A 328 16.48 -16.55 7.62
C PRO A 328 15.55 -15.34 7.70
N SER A 329 15.82 -14.30 6.91
CA SER A 329 15.14 -12.99 7.03
C SER A 329 14.56 -12.44 5.73
N LEU A 330 14.69 -13.17 4.61
CA LEU A 330 14.28 -12.64 3.30
C LEU A 330 12.77 -12.68 3.21
N THR A 331 12.17 -11.51 2.97
CA THR A 331 10.71 -11.32 2.95
C THR A 331 10.23 -10.75 1.63
N LYS A 332 11.10 -10.07 0.86
CA LYS A 332 10.74 -9.42 -0.40
C LYS A 332 11.69 -9.82 -1.52
N VAL A 333 11.13 -10.20 -2.66
CA VAL A 333 11.90 -10.52 -3.88
C VAL A 333 11.24 -9.85 -5.08
N ASN A 334 12.04 -9.12 -5.86
CA ASN A 334 11.64 -8.62 -7.17
C ASN A 334 12.62 -9.15 -8.23
N ILE A 335 12.09 -9.90 -9.19
CA ILE A 335 12.81 -10.43 -10.35
C ILE A 335 12.05 -10.13 -11.65
N ASP A 336 11.53 -8.91 -11.76
CA ASP A 336 10.84 -8.42 -12.96
C ASP A 336 11.77 -8.40 -14.17
N CYS A 337 11.27 -8.71 -15.37
CA CYS A 337 12.07 -8.66 -16.60
C CYS A 337 13.40 -9.45 -16.54
N CYS A 338 13.47 -10.54 -15.78
CA CYS A 338 14.71 -11.28 -15.54
C CYS A 338 14.90 -12.52 -16.43
N PHE A 339 13.87 -12.99 -17.12
CA PHE A 339 13.95 -14.24 -17.91
C PHE A 339 13.90 -14.01 -19.42
N GLU A 340 14.77 -14.70 -20.16
CA GLU A 340 14.72 -14.83 -21.62
C GLU A 340 14.37 -16.28 -22.02
N GLY A 341 13.44 -16.50 -22.96
CA GLY A 341 13.16 -17.84 -23.51
C GLY A 341 12.21 -18.72 -22.67
N ARG A 342 12.23 -20.06 -22.88
CA ARG A 342 11.29 -21.03 -22.27
C ARG A 342 12.01 -22.11 -21.45
N SER A 343 11.70 -22.19 -20.15
CA SER A 343 11.00 -23.33 -19.49
C SER A 343 10.98 -23.18 -17.95
N THR A 344 11.95 -22.50 -17.34
CA THR A 344 12.11 -22.50 -15.87
C THR A 344 11.39 -21.35 -15.15
N LYS A 345 10.99 -20.28 -15.84
CA LYS A 345 10.29 -19.12 -15.27
C LYS A 345 9.03 -19.47 -14.46
N TYR A 346 8.22 -20.42 -14.94
CA TYR A 346 7.03 -20.89 -14.21
C TYR A 346 7.41 -21.75 -12.99
N CYS A 347 8.54 -22.46 -13.06
CA CYS A 347 9.12 -23.16 -11.92
C CYS A 347 9.66 -22.18 -10.88
N MET A 348 10.27 -21.07 -11.31
CA MET A 348 10.70 -19.99 -10.42
C MET A 348 9.51 -19.41 -9.68
N LEU A 349 8.42 -19.04 -10.37
CA LEU A 349 7.21 -18.52 -9.71
C LEU A 349 6.67 -19.51 -8.66
N ASN A 350 6.46 -20.77 -9.05
CA ASN A 350 5.95 -21.77 -8.10
C ASN A 350 6.91 -22.02 -6.93
N GLY A 351 8.21 -22.00 -7.19
CA GLY A 351 9.24 -22.15 -6.16
C GLY A 351 9.21 -21.01 -5.16
N LEU A 352 9.14 -19.76 -5.65
CA LEU A 352 9.07 -18.58 -4.79
C LEU A 352 7.81 -18.56 -3.95
N ILE A 353 6.64 -18.89 -4.52
CA ILE A 353 5.38 -18.96 -3.75
C ILE A 353 5.46 -20.02 -2.64
N ARG A 354 6.32 -21.04 -2.75
CA ARG A 354 6.51 -22.05 -1.69
C ARG A 354 7.48 -21.61 -0.59
N VAL A 355 8.20 -20.52 -0.78
CA VAL A 355 9.07 -19.96 0.25
C VAL A 355 8.19 -19.21 1.26
N ASN A 356 7.87 -19.87 2.37
CA ASN A 356 6.97 -19.34 3.40
C ASN A 356 7.57 -18.22 4.28
N THR A 357 8.72 -17.65 3.90
CA THR A 357 9.26 -16.42 4.50
C THR A 357 8.95 -15.20 3.64
N LEU A 358 8.64 -15.38 2.35
CA LEU A 358 8.36 -14.28 1.43
C LEU A 358 6.94 -13.74 1.66
N ALA A 359 6.87 -12.47 2.03
CA ALA A 359 5.65 -11.68 2.15
C ALA A 359 5.32 -10.94 0.84
N GLU A 360 6.32 -10.68 -0.01
CA GLU A 360 6.16 -9.95 -1.27
C GLU A 360 7.00 -10.57 -2.39
N ILE A 361 6.34 -10.89 -3.50
CA ILE A 361 6.97 -11.41 -4.72
C ILE A 361 6.53 -10.54 -5.89
N SER A 362 7.50 -10.06 -6.66
CA SER A 362 7.29 -9.43 -7.96
C SER A 362 8.02 -10.22 -9.05
N MET A 363 7.25 -10.66 -10.04
CA MET A 363 7.74 -11.35 -11.24
C MET A 363 7.11 -10.75 -12.50
N SER A 364 6.91 -9.44 -12.56
CA SER A 364 6.28 -8.78 -13.70
C SER A 364 7.12 -8.92 -14.98
N ASN A 365 6.46 -8.92 -16.13
CA ASN A 365 7.09 -8.88 -17.46
C ASN A 365 8.13 -10.00 -17.71
N ASN A 366 7.83 -11.23 -17.27
CA ASN A 366 8.67 -12.41 -17.48
C ASN A 366 8.10 -13.40 -18.50
N ASP A 367 6.99 -13.06 -19.18
CA ASP A 367 6.26 -13.96 -20.09
C ASP A 367 5.97 -15.31 -19.41
N LEU A 368 5.18 -15.35 -18.34
CA LEU A 368 4.86 -16.61 -17.66
C LEU A 368 3.85 -17.49 -18.41
N SER A 369 3.69 -17.31 -19.72
CA SER A 369 2.83 -18.15 -20.56
C SER A 369 3.12 -19.63 -20.31
N PHE A 370 2.08 -20.35 -19.85
CA PHE A 370 2.24 -21.73 -19.43
C PHE A 370 2.67 -22.61 -20.61
N VAL A 371 3.79 -23.30 -20.42
CA VAL A 371 4.22 -24.38 -21.31
C VAL A 371 4.19 -25.63 -20.46
N ALA A 372 3.32 -26.58 -20.81
CA ALA A 372 3.17 -27.84 -20.09
C ALA A 372 4.52 -28.57 -19.98
N CYS A 373 5.22 -28.34 -18.87
CA CYS A 373 6.37 -29.11 -18.45
C CYS A 373 5.79 -30.21 -17.56
N GLY A 374 5.99 -31.48 -17.91
CA GLY A 374 5.31 -32.63 -17.29
C GLY A 374 5.55 -32.87 -15.79
N HIS A 375 6.05 -31.89 -15.03
CA HIS A 375 6.37 -31.96 -13.61
C HIS A 375 6.03 -30.68 -12.81
N THR A 376 5.47 -29.63 -13.41
CA THR A 376 5.11 -28.42 -12.66
C THR A 376 3.81 -28.66 -11.89
N GLN A 377 3.90 -28.61 -10.55
CA GLN A 377 2.72 -28.50 -9.68
C GLN A 377 1.92 -27.27 -10.07
N SER A 378 0.60 -27.34 -9.88
CA SER A 378 -0.30 -26.23 -10.25
C SER A 378 0.03 -24.99 -9.43
N LEU A 379 0.04 -23.81 -10.09
CA LEU A 379 0.07 -22.51 -9.41
C LEU A 379 -1.03 -22.41 -8.35
N SER A 380 -2.17 -23.06 -8.61
CA SER A 380 -3.29 -23.13 -7.68
C SER A 380 -2.89 -23.78 -6.34
N ASP A 381 -2.23 -24.93 -6.38
CA ASP A 381 -1.83 -25.66 -5.16
C ASP A 381 -0.79 -24.88 -4.35
N SER A 382 0.18 -24.28 -5.05
CA SER A 382 1.25 -23.49 -4.42
C SER A 382 0.66 -22.27 -3.71
N LEU A 383 -0.22 -21.51 -4.38
CA LEU A 383 -0.83 -20.32 -3.81
C LEU A 383 -1.87 -20.64 -2.72
N ALA A 384 -2.67 -21.70 -2.90
CA ALA A 384 -3.67 -22.13 -1.91
C ALA A 384 -3.04 -22.57 -0.57
N SER A 385 -1.84 -23.17 -0.62
CA SER A 385 -1.14 -23.69 0.56
C SER A 385 -0.13 -22.72 1.17
N ASN A 386 0.16 -21.60 0.51
CA ASN A 386 1.04 -20.57 1.05
C ASN A 386 0.37 -19.88 2.26
N THR A 387 1.17 -19.60 3.29
CA THR A 387 0.71 -19.02 4.56
C THR A 387 1.45 -17.73 4.95
N ALA A 388 2.16 -17.08 4.04
CA ALA A 388 3.02 -15.94 4.34
C ALA A 388 2.94 -14.81 3.31
N LEU A 389 2.69 -15.13 2.05
CA LEU A 389 2.65 -14.19 0.95
C LEU A 389 1.44 -13.26 1.11
N GLU A 390 1.70 -11.97 1.16
CA GLU A 390 0.70 -10.91 1.26
C GLU A 390 0.57 -10.12 -0.04
N ARG A 391 1.65 -10.01 -0.82
CA ARG A 391 1.70 -9.22 -2.06
C ARG A 391 2.29 -10.04 -3.22
N LEU A 392 1.57 -10.11 -4.33
CA LEU A 392 2.00 -10.81 -5.54
C LEU A 392 1.78 -9.93 -6.78
N ASP A 393 2.86 -9.58 -7.46
CA ASP A 393 2.83 -8.86 -8.75
C ASP A 393 3.20 -9.81 -9.90
N LEU A 394 2.23 -10.01 -10.80
CA LEU A 394 2.33 -10.81 -12.01
C LEU A 394 1.93 -10.02 -13.26
N ARG A 395 2.09 -8.69 -13.25
CA ARG A 395 1.78 -7.86 -14.43
C ARG A 395 2.58 -8.28 -15.67
N GLY A 396 2.00 -8.13 -16.86
CA GLY A 396 2.77 -8.26 -18.12
C GLY A 396 3.26 -9.68 -18.45
N ASN A 397 2.56 -10.73 -18.02
CA ASN A 397 3.07 -12.10 -18.04
C ASN A 397 2.39 -13.05 -19.04
N ASN A 398 1.53 -12.55 -19.93
CA ASN A 398 0.80 -13.36 -20.92
C ASN A 398 0.04 -14.54 -20.27
N LEU A 399 -0.45 -14.34 -19.04
CA LEU A 399 -1.32 -15.30 -18.36
C LEU A 399 -2.70 -15.29 -19.03
N ASN A 400 -3.31 -16.46 -19.21
CA ASN A 400 -4.59 -16.59 -19.90
C ASN A 400 -5.72 -17.04 -18.95
N ASP A 401 -6.92 -17.28 -19.48
CA ASP A 401 -8.08 -17.66 -18.67
C ASP A 401 -7.93 -18.99 -17.91
N GLU A 402 -7.05 -19.91 -18.34
CA GLU A 402 -6.73 -21.13 -17.58
C GLU A 402 -5.88 -20.81 -16.33
N ASP A 403 -4.96 -19.86 -16.46
CA ASP A 403 -4.19 -19.33 -15.33
C ASP A 403 -5.11 -18.54 -14.39
N ALA A 404 -6.05 -17.74 -14.93
CA ALA A 404 -7.06 -17.05 -14.13
C ALA A 404 -7.91 -18.03 -13.30
N ALA A 405 -8.38 -19.13 -13.91
CA ALA A 405 -9.11 -20.18 -13.21
C ALA A 405 -8.28 -20.81 -12.08
N SER A 406 -6.99 -21.02 -12.32
CA SER A 406 -6.06 -21.59 -11.33
C SER A 406 -5.83 -20.64 -10.15
N ILE A 407 -5.59 -19.36 -10.42
CA ILE A 407 -5.43 -18.31 -9.40
C ILE A 407 -6.75 -18.15 -8.62
N ALA A 408 -7.89 -18.03 -9.30
CA ALA A 408 -9.20 -17.91 -8.69
C ALA A 408 -9.54 -19.10 -7.78
N THR A 409 -9.20 -20.32 -8.20
CA THR A 409 -9.37 -21.52 -7.37
C THR A 409 -8.55 -21.43 -6.09
N ALA A 410 -7.31 -20.95 -6.17
CA ALA A 410 -6.46 -20.78 -4.98
C ALA A 410 -6.98 -19.68 -4.05
N LEU A 411 -7.46 -18.57 -4.60
CA LEU A 411 -8.02 -17.46 -3.82
C LEU A 411 -9.20 -17.89 -2.96
N GLN A 412 -10.00 -18.90 -3.36
CA GLN A 412 -11.12 -19.38 -2.54
C GLN A 412 -10.68 -19.93 -1.18
N THR A 413 -9.45 -20.41 -1.05
CA THR A 413 -8.92 -21.00 0.19
C THR A 413 -7.74 -20.25 0.78
N ASN A 414 -7.01 -19.45 -0.01
CA ASN A 414 -5.91 -18.65 0.49
C ASN A 414 -6.43 -17.56 1.43
N SER A 415 -5.81 -17.46 2.61
CA SER A 415 -6.21 -16.53 3.67
C SER A 415 -5.09 -15.57 4.09
N THR A 416 -4.09 -15.35 3.23
CA THR A 416 -2.94 -14.48 3.53
C THR A 416 -2.69 -13.42 2.47
N LEU A 417 -2.98 -13.71 1.20
CA LEU A 417 -2.77 -12.78 0.11
C LEU A 417 -3.74 -11.60 0.21
N LYS A 418 -3.18 -10.39 0.26
CA LYS A 418 -3.91 -9.12 0.36
C LYS A 418 -3.86 -8.32 -0.94
N TYR A 419 -2.75 -8.37 -1.67
CA TYR A 419 -2.55 -7.60 -2.90
C TYR A 419 -2.16 -8.51 -4.06
N LEU A 420 -2.90 -8.40 -5.16
CA LEU A 420 -2.66 -9.16 -6.39
C LEU A 420 -2.71 -8.24 -7.60
N GLN A 421 -1.57 -8.09 -8.29
CA GLN A 421 -1.46 -7.30 -9.52
C GLN A 421 -1.38 -8.21 -10.74
N LEU A 422 -2.28 -7.98 -11.70
CA LEU A 422 -2.51 -8.86 -12.84
C LEU A 422 -2.73 -8.07 -14.16
N GLU A 423 -2.52 -6.76 -14.18
CA GLU A 423 -2.61 -5.95 -15.41
C GLU A 423 -1.62 -6.39 -16.50
N GLY A 424 -1.91 -6.14 -17.77
CA GLY A 424 -1.04 -6.54 -18.88
C GLY A 424 -0.96 -8.05 -19.13
N ASN A 425 -2.01 -8.81 -18.76
CA ASN A 425 -2.13 -10.24 -19.07
C ASN A 425 -3.24 -10.49 -20.11
N ASP A 426 -3.29 -11.70 -20.66
CA ASP A 426 -4.21 -12.11 -21.73
C ASP A 426 -5.54 -12.69 -21.18
N PHE A 427 -6.08 -12.07 -20.12
CA PHE A 427 -7.37 -12.44 -19.55
C PHE A 427 -8.52 -11.88 -20.39
N THR A 428 -9.58 -12.68 -20.55
CA THR A 428 -10.82 -12.24 -21.17
C THR A 428 -11.93 -12.05 -20.12
N GLU A 429 -13.16 -11.79 -20.58
CA GLU A 429 -14.33 -11.78 -19.70
C GLU A 429 -14.48 -13.08 -18.91
N ILE A 430 -14.06 -14.22 -19.48
CA ILE A 430 -14.08 -15.54 -18.80
C ILE A 430 -13.15 -15.52 -17.57
N GLY A 431 -11.93 -14.99 -17.71
CA GLY A 431 -11.01 -14.80 -16.60
C GLY A 431 -11.61 -13.91 -15.50
N GLY A 432 -12.30 -12.84 -15.90
CA GLY A 432 -13.03 -11.96 -14.99
C GLY A 432 -14.12 -12.69 -14.20
N GLU A 433 -14.91 -13.55 -14.85
CA GLU A 433 -15.93 -14.37 -14.19
C GLU A 433 -15.34 -15.28 -13.10
N TYR A 434 -14.16 -15.88 -13.34
CA TYR A 434 -13.47 -16.68 -12.34
C TYR A 434 -13.06 -15.86 -11.12
N PHE A 435 -12.46 -14.68 -11.33
CA PHE A 435 -12.07 -13.80 -10.22
C PHE A 435 -13.29 -13.34 -9.42
N GLY A 436 -14.36 -12.90 -10.10
CA GLY A 436 -15.60 -12.48 -9.43
C GLY A 436 -16.20 -13.62 -8.60
N ALA A 437 -16.17 -14.85 -9.12
CA ALA A 437 -16.62 -16.02 -8.39
C ALA A 437 -15.78 -16.35 -7.15
N ALA A 438 -14.46 -16.23 -7.24
CA ALA A 438 -13.57 -16.46 -6.10
C ALA A 438 -13.78 -15.42 -4.99
N LEU A 439 -13.91 -14.15 -5.37
CA LEU A 439 -14.07 -13.03 -4.44
C LEU A 439 -15.36 -13.09 -3.62
N ARG A 440 -16.42 -13.78 -4.08
CA ARG A 440 -17.63 -14.04 -3.26
C ARG A 440 -17.33 -14.84 -1.99
N THR A 441 -16.23 -15.60 -1.96
CA THR A 441 -15.86 -16.44 -0.83
C THR A 441 -14.58 -15.99 -0.13
N ASN A 442 -13.67 -15.38 -0.89
CA ASN A 442 -12.44 -14.83 -0.32
C ASN A 442 -12.75 -13.52 0.42
N ASN A 443 -12.33 -13.43 1.68
CA ASN A 443 -12.48 -12.23 2.52
C ASN A 443 -11.13 -11.73 3.04
N THR A 444 -10.05 -12.02 2.31
CA THR A 444 -8.67 -11.68 2.70
C THR A 444 -8.01 -10.76 1.68
N LEU A 445 -8.32 -10.95 0.38
CA LEU A 445 -7.80 -10.09 -0.67
C LEU A 445 -8.39 -8.69 -0.50
N GLU A 446 -7.50 -7.72 -0.37
CA GLU A 446 -7.80 -6.31 -0.16
C GLU A 446 -7.68 -5.53 -1.46
N HIS A 447 -6.80 -5.94 -2.39
CA HIS A 447 -6.61 -5.29 -3.67
C HIS A 447 -6.37 -6.29 -4.81
N LEU A 448 -7.16 -6.16 -5.87
CA LEU A 448 -7.04 -6.90 -7.12
C LEU A 448 -6.96 -5.92 -8.29
N PHE A 449 -5.83 -5.90 -8.97
CA PHE A 449 -5.61 -5.04 -10.13
C PHE A 449 -5.68 -5.85 -11.42
N LEU A 450 -6.59 -5.47 -12.31
CA LEU A 450 -6.89 -6.15 -13.57
C LEU A 450 -7.05 -5.12 -14.70
N GLU A 451 -7.04 -5.57 -15.95
CA GLU A 451 -7.38 -4.73 -17.10
C GLU A 451 -8.85 -4.29 -17.08
N ASN A 452 -9.13 -3.10 -17.63
CA ASN A 452 -10.46 -2.48 -17.55
C ASN A 452 -11.62 -3.38 -18.03
N ASP A 453 -11.41 -4.13 -19.11
CA ASP A 453 -12.46 -4.96 -19.71
C ASP A 453 -12.72 -6.24 -18.88
N VAL A 454 -11.68 -6.76 -18.23
CA VAL A 454 -11.77 -7.93 -17.33
C VAL A 454 -12.44 -7.54 -16.02
N MET A 455 -12.22 -6.32 -15.55
CA MET A 455 -12.86 -5.80 -14.34
C MET A 455 -14.37 -5.71 -14.48
N ASP A 456 -14.90 -5.26 -15.62
CA ASP A 456 -16.35 -5.19 -15.85
C ASP A 456 -17.02 -6.57 -15.73
N ALA A 457 -16.39 -7.63 -16.28
CA ALA A 457 -16.84 -9.01 -16.12
C ALA A 457 -16.69 -9.51 -14.67
N THR A 458 -15.58 -9.15 -14.00
CA THR A 458 -15.34 -9.47 -12.59
C THR A 458 -16.43 -8.90 -11.69
N PHE A 459 -16.80 -7.63 -11.86
CA PHE A 459 -17.88 -6.99 -11.10
C PHE A 459 -19.24 -7.64 -11.38
N SER A 460 -19.54 -7.90 -12.65
CA SER A 460 -20.80 -8.55 -13.06
C SER A 460 -20.93 -9.95 -12.46
N ALA A 461 -19.81 -10.67 -12.31
CA ALA A 461 -19.79 -11.96 -11.65
C ALA A 461 -19.77 -11.85 -10.11
N LEU A 462 -19.23 -10.77 -9.54
CA LEU A 462 -19.12 -10.59 -8.09
C LEU A 462 -20.50 -10.52 -7.44
N PHE A 463 -21.40 -9.72 -8.01
CA PHE A 463 -22.78 -9.63 -7.55
C PHE A 463 -23.74 -9.09 -8.62
N ASP A 464 -25.01 -9.47 -8.49
CA ASP A 464 -26.11 -8.91 -9.26
C ASP A 464 -26.47 -7.53 -8.70
N ASP A 465 -26.14 -6.48 -9.45
CA ASP A 465 -26.42 -5.07 -9.11
C ASP A 465 -27.91 -4.72 -9.12
N SER A 466 -28.74 -5.63 -9.59
CA SER A 466 -30.18 -5.53 -9.50
C SER A 466 -30.74 -6.17 -8.23
N SER A 467 -29.96 -6.91 -7.43
CA SER A 467 -30.41 -7.69 -6.27
C SER A 467 -29.84 -7.19 -4.93
N LEU A 468 -30.71 -6.93 -3.96
CA LEU A 468 -30.29 -6.46 -2.64
C LEU A 468 -29.56 -7.54 -1.83
N ASN A 469 -30.02 -8.80 -1.91
CA ASN A 469 -29.33 -9.91 -1.25
C ASN A 469 -27.96 -10.12 -1.87
N SER A 470 -27.86 -10.06 -3.20
CA SER A 470 -26.57 -10.19 -3.88
C SER A 470 -25.61 -9.05 -3.51
N ALA A 471 -26.09 -7.80 -3.47
CA ALA A 471 -25.29 -6.67 -3.02
C ALA A 471 -24.85 -6.85 -1.57
N ALA A 472 -25.75 -7.27 -0.69
CA ALA A 472 -25.50 -7.50 0.73
C ALA A 472 -24.45 -8.59 0.99
N ASP A 473 -24.51 -9.69 0.26
CA ASP A 473 -23.63 -10.87 0.42
C ASP A 473 -22.33 -10.78 -0.38
N SER A 474 -22.17 -9.73 -1.19
CA SER A 474 -20.97 -9.52 -2.02
C SER A 474 -19.72 -9.23 -1.18
N ASN A 475 -18.56 -9.24 -1.84
CA ASN A 475 -17.32 -8.82 -1.22
C ASN A 475 -17.30 -7.30 -0.96
N HIS A 476 -16.99 -6.89 0.27
CA HIS A 476 -16.96 -5.48 0.70
C HIS A 476 -15.58 -4.98 1.10
N ILE A 477 -14.55 -5.82 0.90
CA ILE A 477 -13.19 -5.56 1.37
C ILE A 477 -12.24 -5.34 0.18
N CYS A 478 -12.32 -6.20 -0.84
CA CYS A 478 -11.43 -6.18 -1.99
C CYS A 478 -11.69 -4.97 -2.89
N TYR A 479 -10.71 -4.10 -3.02
CA TYR A 479 -10.65 -3.02 -3.99
C TYR A 479 -10.28 -3.58 -5.37
N ILE A 480 -11.10 -3.29 -6.37
CA ILE A 480 -10.83 -3.58 -7.79
C ILE A 480 -10.77 -2.21 -8.49
N ASP A 481 -9.61 -1.86 -9.05
CA ASP A 481 -9.32 -0.49 -9.52
C ASP A 481 -10.20 -0.05 -10.73
N ARG A 482 -10.20 1.25 -11.05
CA ARG A 482 -10.78 1.90 -12.24
C ARG A 482 -12.14 1.37 -12.74
N ARG A 483 -13.21 1.74 -12.02
CA ARG A 483 -14.34 2.56 -12.53
C ARG A 483 -15.29 2.94 -11.38
N PHE A 484 -16.12 3.95 -11.62
CA PHE A 484 -16.86 4.77 -10.64
C PHE A 484 -17.96 4.06 -9.82
N TYR A 485 -18.15 2.75 -9.95
CA TYR A 485 -19.35 2.05 -9.49
C TYR A 485 -19.18 1.31 -8.16
N ASP A 486 -17.99 0.78 -7.88
CA ASP A 486 -17.75 -0.11 -6.73
C ASP A 486 -16.37 0.11 -6.11
N ARG A 487 -16.05 1.37 -5.79
CA ARG A 487 -14.85 1.63 -4.99
C ARG A 487 -15.10 1.10 -3.59
N ASN A 488 -14.76 -0.13 -3.27
CA ASN A 488 -14.57 -0.49 -1.87
C ASN A 488 -13.56 0.51 -1.28
N GLU A 489 -14.01 1.40 -0.40
CA GLU A 489 -13.11 2.30 0.31
C GLU A 489 -12.30 1.45 1.28
N GLU A 490 -10.99 1.66 1.23
CA GLU A 490 -10.04 0.90 2.03
C GLU A 490 -10.35 1.09 3.52
N GLY A 491 -10.47 -0.02 4.25
CA GLY A 491 -10.76 0.01 5.68
C GLY A 491 -12.21 0.32 6.07
N ASP A 492 -13.15 0.49 5.12
CA ASP A 492 -14.58 0.70 5.42
C ASP A 492 -15.54 -0.35 4.80
N PRO A 493 -15.47 -1.64 5.19
CA PRO A 493 -16.39 -2.66 4.69
C PRO A 493 -17.87 -2.36 4.97
N THR A 494 -18.15 -1.63 6.05
CA THR A 494 -19.53 -1.29 6.43
C THR A 494 -20.11 -0.23 5.48
N GLY A 495 -19.37 0.85 5.22
CA GLY A 495 -19.76 1.87 4.25
C GLY A 495 -19.80 1.32 2.83
N ASN A 496 -18.88 0.42 2.46
CA ASN A 496 -18.90 -0.28 1.17
C ASN A 496 -20.20 -1.05 0.96
N ARG A 497 -20.59 -1.84 1.96
CA ARG A 497 -21.85 -2.58 1.92
C ARG A 497 -23.06 -1.67 1.87
N GLN A 498 -23.08 -0.62 2.69
CA GLN A 498 -24.15 0.38 2.67
C GLN A 498 -24.28 1.06 1.31
N ARG A 499 -23.16 1.38 0.66
CA ARG A 499 -23.11 1.98 -0.68
C ARG A 499 -23.75 1.10 -1.74
N LYS A 500 -23.38 -0.17 -1.76
CA LYS A 500 -23.94 -1.15 -2.71
C LYS A 500 -25.44 -1.27 -2.53
N ILE A 501 -25.90 -1.46 -1.28
CA ILE A 501 -27.33 -1.54 -0.94
C ILE A 501 -28.06 -0.27 -1.38
N TYR A 502 -27.53 0.91 -1.04
CA TYR A 502 -28.13 2.18 -1.43
C TYR A 502 -28.21 2.35 -2.95
N ASN A 503 -27.17 1.94 -3.68
CA ASN A 503 -27.15 2.02 -5.14
C ASN A 503 -28.26 1.18 -5.79
N VAL A 504 -28.47 -0.06 -5.33
CA VAL A 504 -29.59 -0.92 -5.79
C VAL A 504 -30.93 -0.22 -5.55
N LEU A 505 -31.13 0.31 -4.33
CA LEU A 505 -32.36 0.99 -3.93
C LEU A 505 -32.64 2.25 -4.74
N ALA A 506 -31.62 3.09 -4.94
CA ALA A 506 -31.71 4.34 -5.70
C ALA A 506 -32.00 4.06 -7.18
N THR A 507 -31.34 3.05 -7.76
CA THR A 507 -31.54 2.65 -9.16
C THR A 507 -32.95 2.12 -9.39
N ARG A 508 -33.45 1.24 -8.51
CA ARG A 508 -34.84 0.74 -8.57
C ARG A 508 -35.87 1.83 -8.29
N ASN A 509 -35.57 2.82 -7.44
CA ASN A 509 -36.49 3.93 -7.17
C ASN A 509 -36.77 4.78 -8.43
N LYS A 510 -35.79 4.96 -9.33
CA LYS A 510 -36.01 5.65 -10.62
C LYS A 510 -37.14 5.03 -11.46
N THR A 511 -37.35 3.72 -11.31
CA THR A 511 -38.43 2.98 -11.98
C THR A 511 -39.60 2.67 -11.05
N MET A 512 -39.58 3.17 -9.80
CA MET A 512 -40.57 2.92 -8.75
C MET A 512 -40.83 1.43 -8.52
N SER A 513 -39.79 0.60 -8.64
CA SER A 513 -39.90 -0.87 -8.67
C SER A 513 -39.53 -1.53 -7.35
N ASN A 514 -38.90 -0.83 -6.39
CA ASN A 514 -38.40 -1.39 -5.13
C ASN A 514 -39.39 -2.32 -4.41
N VAL A 515 -40.65 -1.90 -4.26
CA VAL A 515 -41.70 -2.67 -3.57
C VAL A 515 -41.93 -4.07 -4.17
N GLN A 516 -41.70 -4.23 -5.47
CA GLN A 516 -41.87 -5.48 -6.20
C GLN A 516 -40.74 -6.48 -5.93
N HIS A 517 -39.60 -5.99 -5.43
CA HIS A 517 -38.37 -6.77 -5.20
C HIS A 517 -38.02 -6.88 -3.71
N PHE A 518 -39.02 -6.79 -2.84
CA PHE A 518 -38.86 -6.98 -1.39
C PHE A 518 -39.44 -8.31 -0.89
N ASP A 519 -40.11 -9.08 -1.75
CA ASP A 519 -40.72 -10.36 -1.37
C ASP A 519 -39.68 -11.43 -1.01
N ASP A 520 -38.49 -11.33 -1.58
CA ASP A 520 -37.34 -12.23 -1.43
C ASP A 520 -36.27 -11.70 -0.46
N ILE A 521 -36.52 -10.57 0.19
CA ILE A 521 -35.57 -9.94 1.10
C ILE A 521 -35.84 -10.38 2.54
N GLU A 522 -34.83 -10.94 3.19
CA GLU A 522 -34.93 -11.29 4.60
C GLU A 522 -35.15 -10.05 5.47
N ILE A 523 -36.05 -10.14 6.44
CA ILE A 523 -36.38 -9.02 7.33
C ILE A 523 -35.16 -8.51 8.12
N ASN A 524 -34.14 -9.36 8.29
CA ASN A 524 -32.90 -9.02 8.98
C ASN A 524 -32.02 -8.04 8.18
N LEU A 525 -32.23 -7.90 6.86
CA LEU A 525 -31.53 -6.92 6.03
C LEU A 525 -32.12 -5.50 6.19
N LEU A 526 -33.36 -5.38 6.69
CA LEU A 526 -34.08 -4.11 6.79
C LEU A 526 -33.35 -3.03 7.63
N PRO A 527 -32.77 -3.33 8.81
CA PRO A 527 -31.98 -2.34 9.56
C PRO A 527 -30.80 -1.79 8.77
N GLU A 528 -30.14 -2.65 8.00
CA GLU A 528 -28.97 -2.29 7.19
C GLU A 528 -29.37 -1.47 5.96
N MET A 529 -30.51 -1.79 5.33
CA MET A 529 -31.12 -0.97 4.28
C MET A 529 -31.48 0.43 4.78
N LEU A 530 -32.06 0.53 5.97
CA LEU A 530 -32.38 1.81 6.60
C LEU A 530 -31.11 2.60 6.95
N ALA A 531 -30.08 1.94 7.48
CA ALA A 531 -28.80 2.56 7.79
C ALA A 531 -28.12 3.09 6.51
N ALA A 532 -28.16 2.33 5.42
CA ALA A 532 -27.64 2.74 4.12
C ALA A 532 -28.36 4.00 3.60
N VAL A 533 -29.69 4.02 3.63
CA VAL A 533 -30.47 5.21 3.23
C VAL A 533 -30.16 6.41 4.11
N GLN A 534 -30.02 6.22 5.43
CA GLN A 534 -29.69 7.29 6.36
C GLN A 534 -28.28 7.85 6.15
N HIS A 535 -27.30 6.99 5.88
CA HIS A 535 -25.92 7.41 5.60
C HIS A 535 -25.90 8.38 4.42
N TYR A 536 -26.45 7.97 3.27
CA TYR A 536 -26.43 8.77 2.04
C TYR A 536 -27.41 9.95 2.02
N ALA A 537 -28.43 9.95 2.89
CA ALA A 537 -29.29 11.11 3.09
C ALA A 537 -28.58 12.29 3.78
N ASN A 538 -27.54 12.01 4.57
CA ASN A 538 -26.81 13.00 5.36
C ASN A 538 -25.44 13.38 4.76
N THR A 539 -24.98 12.67 3.72
CA THR A 539 -23.73 12.98 3.04
C THR A 539 -23.88 14.26 2.21
N PRO A 540 -23.07 15.31 2.44
CA PRO A 540 -23.07 16.52 1.64
C PRO A 540 -22.84 16.22 0.15
N VAL A 541 -23.49 16.96 -0.76
CA VAL A 541 -23.32 16.79 -2.22
C VAL A 541 -21.87 16.96 -2.68
N SER A 542 -21.08 17.77 -1.97
CA SER A 542 -19.64 17.93 -2.19
C SER A 542 -18.81 16.71 -1.80
N GLU A 543 -19.28 15.92 -0.84
CA GLU A 543 -18.67 14.66 -0.40
C GLU A 543 -19.20 13.44 -1.18
N LEU A 544 -20.38 13.58 -1.81
CA LEU A 544 -20.86 12.71 -2.88
C LEU A 544 -20.01 12.93 -4.16
N GLN A 545 -18.70 12.67 -4.11
CA GLN A 545 -17.76 12.77 -5.24
C GLN A 545 -18.11 11.84 -6.42
N PHE A 546 -19.18 11.06 -6.31
CA PHE A 546 -19.64 10.09 -7.27
C PHE A 546 -20.61 10.74 -8.26
N ARG A 547 -20.14 10.99 -9.49
CA ARG A 547 -20.96 11.48 -10.62
C ARG A 547 -22.26 10.67 -10.87
N TYR A 548 -22.34 9.42 -10.41
CA TYR A 548 -23.54 8.58 -10.50
C TYR A 548 -24.54 8.77 -9.34
N LEU A 549 -24.08 8.99 -8.09
CA LEU A 549 -24.99 9.39 -6.99
C LEU A 549 -25.53 10.81 -7.23
N ALA A 550 -24.71 11.70 -7.80
CA ALA A 550 -25.16 13.01 -8.27
C ALA A 550 -26.21 12.93 -9.41
N ASN A 551 -26.21 11.86 -10.22
CA ASN A 551 -27.24 11.60 -11.25
C ASN A 551 -28.40 10.70 -10.74
N ASN A 552 -28.30 10.21 -9.51
CA ASN A 552 -29.28 9.39 -8.79
C ASN A 552 -29.78 10.16 -7.56
N GLU A 553 -30.07 11.46 -7.67
CA GLU A 553 -30.74 12.24 -6.63
C GLU A 553 -32.11 11.62 -6.32
N VAL A 554 -32.12 10.66 -5.40
CA VAL A 554 -33.32 10.03 -4.89
C VAL A 554 -33.52 10.56 -3.49
N ASN A 555 -34.65 11.21 -3.25
CA ASN A 555 -35.02 11.66 -1.92
C ASN A 555 -35.12 10.43 -1.00
N ALA A 556 -34.35 10.40 0.08
CA ALA A 556 -34.35 9.32 1.06
C ALA A 556 -35.77 8.98 1.56
N LEU A 557 -36.65 9.99 1.67
CA LEU A 557 -38.06 9.80 2.05
C LEU A 557 -38.84 8.96 1.04
N SER A 558 -38.50 9.01 -0.25
CA SER A 558 -39.11 8.20 -1.32
C SER A 558 -38.83 6.71 -1.11
N ILE A 559 -37.57 6.35 -0.87
CA ILE A 559 -37.15 4.96 -0.61
C ILE A 559 -37.76 4.46 0.72
N VAL A 560 -37.73 5.29 1.76
CA VAL A 560 -38.32 4.95 3.07
C VAL A 560 -39.83 4.71 2.96
N TYR A 561 -40.55 5.52 2.16
CA TYR A 561 -41.97 5.31 1.91
C TYR A 561 -42.25 3.95 1.22
N GLU A 562 -41.41 3.54 0.28
CA GLU A 562 -41.50 2.23 -0.36
C GLU A 562 -41.28 1.09 0.63
N PHE A 563 -40.33 1.22 1.58
CA PHE A 563 -40.15 0.27 2.67
C PHE A 563 -41.41 0.15 3.54
N MET A 564 -41.97 1.28 3.97
CA MET A 564 -43.19 1.29 4.79
C MET A 564 -44.33 0.58 4.07
N ARG A 565 -44.56 0.91 2.78
CA ARG A 565 -45.67 0.35 2.00
C ARG A 565 -45.62 -1.18 1.92
N LYS A 566 -44.43 -1.78 1.92
CA LYS A 566 -44.26 -3.23 1.91
C LYS A 566 -44.43 -3.86 3.29
N TRP A 567 -43.66 -3.37 4.27
CA TRP A 567 -43.55 -4.01 5.58
C TRP A 567 -44.55 -3.49 6.63
N ASP A 568 -45.52 -2.63 6.26
CA ASP A 568 -46.59 -2.15 7.15
C ASP A 568 -47.27 -3.31 7.93
N LYS A 569 -47.50 -4.44 7.26
CA LYS A 569 -48.09 -5.65 7.89
C LYS A 569 -47.08 -6.51 8.67
N SER A 570 -45.81 -6.53 8.25
CA SER A 570 -44.76 -7.39 8.82
C SER A 570 -44.08 -6.75 10.03
N LEU A 571 -43.86 -5.43 10.03
CA LEU A 571 -43.41 -4.64 11.19
C LEU A 571 -44.42 -4.74 12.34
N SER A 572 -45.71 -4.76 11.99
CA SER A 572 -46.83 -5.02 12.93
C SER A 572 -46.80 -6.43 13.54
N GLN A 573 -46.01 -7.36 12.99
CA GLN A 573 -45.89 -8.75 13.44
C GLN A 573 -44.56 -8.97 14.18
N PHE A 574 -43.46 -8.38 13.71
CA PHE A 574 -42.17 -8.35 14.39
C PHE A 574 -42.24 -7.67 15.77
N HIS A 575 -43.04 -6.61 15.91
CA HIS A 575 -43.33 -5.97 17.20
C HIS A 575 -44.18 -6.82 18.17
N ARG A 576 -44.77 -7.92 17.70
CA ARG A 576 -45.55 -8.85 18.55
C ARG A 576 -44.73 -10.06 19.02
N GLU A 577 -43.57 -10.32 18.41
CA GLU A 577 -42.71 -11.47 18.71
C GLU A 577 -41.46 -11.13 19.54
N GLN A 578 -41.06 -9.85 19.60
CA GLN A 578 -40.22 -9.30 20.69
C GLN A 578 -41.08 -8.84 21.85
#